data_AF-A0A4P5UCD2-F1
#
_entry.id   AF-A0A4P5UCD2-F1
#
_cell.length_a   1.000
_cell.length_b   1.000
_cell.length_c   1.000
_cell.angle_alpha   90.00
_cell.angle_beta   90.00
_cell.angle_gamma   90.00
#
_symmetry.space_group_name_H-M   'P 1'
#
loop_
_entity.id
_entity.type
_entity.pdbx_description
1 polymer ?
#
loop_
_entity_poly.entity_id
_entity_poly.type
_entity_poly.pdbx_seq_one_letter_code
_entity_poly.pdbx_strand_id
1 'polypeptide(L)'
;MEAIHQADVTNNRHARVMQMDWTQLKVSVADCAACPLHQTRTHSVFGAGDENADWLWVGESPGVEEDANGAPFVGQVGKLLDNMLAAISLKRDSNVYITNIVKCHPPANHNPENAEALQCHPYLARQIELIQPRLIIALGNFASQSFLNTDATVASLRGKLHQFSGIPLIVTYHPSYLLQTQADKTKAWEDLCFAKATMQRLLQ
;
A
#
# COMPACT_ATOMS: atom_id res chain seq x y z
N MET A 1 -16.92 17.88 24.23
CA MET A 1 -18.04 17.04 23.75
C MET A 1 -17.82 16.57 22.31
N GLU A 2 -17.32 17.41 21.40
CA GLU A 2 -17.03 17.01 20.00
C GLU A 2 -15.95 15.91 19.87
N ALA A 3 -14.84 16.00 20.60
CA ALA A 3 -13.76 15.01 20.52
C ALA A 3 -14.16 13.60 20.99
N ILE A 4 -15.08 13.49 21.97
CA ILE A 4 -15.57 12.21 22.47
C ILE A 4 -16.51 11.56 21.44
N HIS A 5 -17.37 12.36 20.79
CA HIS A 5 -18.30 11.85 19.78
C HIS A 5 -17.59 11.40 18.49
N GLN A 6 -16.54 12.13 18.08
CA GLN A 6 -15.75 11.80 16.89
C GLN A 6 -14.89 10.55 17.07
N ALA A 7 -14.36 10.33 18.28
CA ALA A 7 -13.65 9.08 18.64
C ALA A 7 -14.60 7.87 18.64
N ASP A 8 -15.81 8.00 19.19
CA ASP A 8 -16.81 6.92 19.27
C ASP A 8 -17.31 6.47 17.88
N VAL A 9 -17.56 7.45 16.98
CA VAL A 9 -17.96 7.19 15.59
C VAL A 9 -16.82 6.57 14.77
N THR A 10 -15.58 7.03 14.98
CA THR A 10 -14.39 6.47 14.32
C THR A 10 -14.12 5.03 14.76
N ASN A 11 -14.26 4.76 16.06
CA ASN A 11 -14.08 3.42 16.63
C ASN A 11 -15.14 2.43 16.13
N ASN A 12 -16.40 2.89 15.99
CA ASN A 12 -17.49 2.10 15.41
C ASN A 12 -17.27 1.83 13.90
N ARG A 13 -16.76 2.80 13.13
CA ARG A 13 -16.41 2.56 11.71
C ARG A 13 -15.30 1.53 11.55
N HIS A 14 -14.23 1.63 12.34
CA HIS A 14 -13.14 0.66 12.29
C HIS A 14 -13.67 -0.76 12.53
N ALA A 15 -14.40 -0.98 13.63
CA ALA A 15 -14.95 -2.29 13.99
C ALA A 15 -15.84 -2.88 12.88
N ARG A 16 -16.69 -2.04 12.24
CA ARG A 16 -17.53 -2.47 11.11
C ARG A 16 -16.71 -2.90 9.90
N VAL A 17 -15.67 -2.14 9.53
CA VAL A 17 -14.80 -2.49 8.40
C VAL A 17 -14.08 -3.81 8.66
N MET A 18 -13.63 -4.05 9.89
CA MET A 18 -12.95 -5.30 10.26
C MET A 18 -13.83 -6.56 10.17
N GLN A 19 -15.15 -6.41 10.09
CA GLN A 19 -16.07 -7.54 9.90
C GLN A 19 -16.43 -7.81 8.44
N MET A 20 -15.99 -6.95 7.50
CA MET A 20 -16.36 -7.05 6.09
C MET A 20 -15.67 -8.21 5.39
N ASP A 21 -16.39 -8.96 4.57
CA ASP A 21 -15.76 -9.81 3.54
C ASP A 21 -15.23 -8.98 2.37
N TRP A 22 -14.59 -9.63 1.39
CA TRP A 22 -14.06 -8.95 0.20
C TRP A 22 -15.10 -8.16 -0.59
N THR A 23 -16.32 -8.69 -0.71
CA THR A 23 -17.39 -8.07 -1.48
C THR A 23 -17.86 -6.79 -0.80
N GLN A 24 -18.13 -6.88 0.50
CA GLN A 24 -18.52 -5.75 1.34
C GLN A 24 -17.41 -4.69 1.40
N LEU A 25 -16.15 -5.11 1.51
CA LEU A 25 -15.02 -4.21 1.59
C LEU A 25 -14.81 -3.41 0.30
N LYS A 26 -14.92 -4.05 -0.87
CA LYS A 26 -14.85 -3.40 -2.19
C LYS A 26 -15.94 -2.33 -2.35
N VAL A 27 -17.19 -2.68 -2.02
CA VAL A 27 -18.32 -1.74 -2.07
C VAL A 27 -18.09 -0.57 -1.11
N SER A 28 -17.67 -0.86 0.13
CA SER A 28 -17.44 0.19 1.14
C SER A 28 -16.35 1.19 0.73
N VAL A 29 -15.30 0.74 0.04
CA VAL A 29 -14.24 1.64 -0.46
C VAL A 29 -14.75 2.49 -1.63
N ALA A 30 -15.50 1.92 -2.56
CA ALA A 30 -16.08 2.65 -3.70
C ALA A 30 -16.96 3.82 -3.25
N ASP A 31 -17.79 3.58 -2.24
CA ASP A 31 -18.75 4.55 -1.71
C ASP A 31 -18.19 5.40 -0.56
N CYS A 32 -16.92 5.24 -0.19
CA CYS A 32 -16.36 5.87 1.00
C CYS A 32 -16.36 7.40 0.90
N ALA A 33 -16.87 8.09 1.92
CA ALA A 33 -16.84 9.55 2.06
C ALA A 33 -16.18 10.01 3.39
N ALA A 34 -15.30 9.19 3.97
CA ALA A 34 -14.76 9.42 5.31
C ALA A 34 -13.65 10.48 5.39
N CYS A 35 -13.09 10.94 4.26
CA CYS A 35 -12.08 12.00 4.21
C CYS A 35 -12.22 12.86 2.95
N PRO A 36 -11.69 14.10 2.92
CA PRO A 36 -11.88 15.04 1.81
C PRO A 36 -11.49 14.54 0.43
N LEU A 37 -10.56 13.57 0.33
CA LEU A 37 -10.13 12.97 -0.94
C LEU A 37 -11.28 12.36 -1.77
N HIS A 38 -12.41 12.04 -1.15
CA HIS A 38 -13.58 11.56 -1.87
C HIS A 38 -14.20 12.59 -2.82
N GLN A 39 -13.94 13.88 -2.59
CA GLN A 39 -14.58 14.98 -3.31
C GLN A 39 -13.99 15.20 -4.71
N THR A 40 -12.75 14.75 -4.91
CA THR A 40 -11.99 15.03 -6.14
C THR A 40 -11.61 13.79 -6.93
N ARG A 41 -11.77 12.58 -6.35
CA ARG A 41 -11.50 11.33 -7.07
C ARG A 41 -12.48 11.12 -8.23
N THR A 42 -12.00 10.49 -9.30
CA THR A 42 -12.85 9.88 -10.32
C THR A 42 -13.24 8.47 -9.87
N HIS A 43 -12.26 7.67 -9.43
CA HIS A 43 -12.48 6.33 -8.90
C HIS A 43 -11.66 6.12 -7.63
N SER A 44 -12.23 5.41 -6.66
CA SER A 44 -11.40 4.81 -5.63
C SER A 44 -10.54 3.70 -6.23
N VAL A 45 -9.29 3.60 -5.80
CA VAL A 45 -8.36 2.55 -6.21
C VAL A 45 -8.17 1.60 -5.05
N PHE A 46 -8.92 0.50 -5.09
CA PHE A 46 -9.00 -0.46 -3.99
C PHE A 46 -7.69 -1.25 -3.79
N GLY A 47 -7.16 -1.79 -4.88
CA GLY A 47 -6.10 -2.79 -4.87
C GLY A 47 -6.38 -3.82 -5.96
N ALA A 48 -5.36 -4.56 -6.39
CA ALA A 48 -5.49 -5.58 -7.41
C ALA A 48 -4.43 -6.68 -7.22
N GLY A 49 -4.77 -7.90 -7.63
CA GLY A 49 -3.90 -9.07 -7.55
C GLY A 49 -4.61 -10.28 -6.93
N ASP A 50 -3.81 -11.22 -6.45
CA ASP A 50 -4.26 -12.45 -5.81
C ASP A 50 -4.71 -12.17 -4.36
N GLU A 51 -5.98 -12.44 -4.06
CA GLU A 51 -6.57 -12.21 -2.72
C GLU A 51 -6.01 -13.16 -1.65
N ASN A 52 -5.25 -14.19 -2.04
CA ASN A 52 -4.51 -15.09 -1.14
C ASN A 52 -2.98 -14.93 -1.30
N ALA A 53 -2.51 -13.76 -1.72
CA ALA A 53 -1.09 -13.51 -2.00
C ALA A 53 -0.21 -13.60 -0.75
N ASP A 54 0.92 -14.31 -0.87
CA ASP A 54 2.02 -14.28 0.09
C ASP A 54 2.75 -12.92 0.08
N TRP A 55 2.72 -12.21 -1.04
CA TRP A 55 3.41 -10.93 -1.24
C TRP A 55 2.43 -9.77 -1.30
N LEU A 56 2.46 -8.89 -0.30
CA LEU A 56 1.69 -7.65 -0.31
C LEU A 56 2.59 -6.46 -0.62
N TRP A 57 2.29 -5.72 -1.69
CA TRP A 57 3.01 -4.52 -2.09
C TRP A 57 2.15 -3.29 -1.84
N VAL A 58 2.70 -2.30 -1.14
CA VAL A 58 1.93 -1.14 -0.68
C VAL A 58 2.65 0.16 -0.99
N GLY A 59 2.01 0.98 -1.82
CA GLY A 59 2.41 2.35 -2.12
C GLY A 59 1.72 3.39 -1.26
N GLU A 60 1.90 4.65 -1.64
CA GLU A 60 1.39 5.81 -0.91
C GLU A 60 -0.09 6.08 -1.23
N SER A 61 -0.37 6.49 -2.47
CA SER A 61 -1.68 6.88 -2.95
C SER A 61 -1.81 6.63 -4.45
N PRO A 62 -3.03 6.62 -5.00
CA PRO A 62 -3.23 6.66 -6.45
C PRO A 62 -2.68 7.94 -7.07
N GLY A 63 -2.17 7.85 -8.29
CA GLY A 63 -1.91 9.01 -9.16
C GLY A 63 -3.09 9.27 -10.10
N VAL A 64 -2.90 10.22 -11.01
CA VAL A 64 -3.93 10.64 -11.99
C VAL A 64 -4.38 9.49 -12.88
N GLU A 65 -3.45 8.67 -13.39
CA GLU A 65 -3.80 7.55 -14.25
C GLU A 65 -4.51 6.45 -13.45
N GLU A 66 -4.08 6.15 -12.22
CA GLU A 66 -4.74 5.19 -11.35
C GLU A 66 -6.18 5.62 -11.02
N ASP A 67 -6.39 6.89 -10.69
CA ASP A 67 -7.72 7.46 -10.43
C ASP A 67 -8.64 7.36 -11.64
N ALA A 68 -8.13 7.66 -12.84
CA ALA A 68 -8.91 7.55 -14.07
C ALA A 68 -9.32 6.10 -14.39
N ASN A 69 -8.47 5.13 -14.04
CA ASN A 69 -8.69 3.71 -14.37
C ASN A 69 -9.31 2.88 -13.22
N GLY A 70 -9.29 3.38 -11.97
CA GLY A 70 -9.70 2.62 -10.79
C GLY A 70 -8.75 1.47 -10.41
N ALA A 71 -7.52 1.44 -10.95
CA ALA A 71 -6.56 0.35 -10.79
C ALA A 71 -5.21 0.85 -10.26
N PRO A 72 -4.55 0.13 -9.34
CA PRO A 72 -3.30 0.58 -8.72
C PRO A 72 -2.10 0.39 -9.64
N PHE A 73 -1.13 1.32 -9.57
CA PHE A 73 0.14 1.25 -10.29
C PHE A 73 -0.05 0.93 -11.77
N VAL A 74 -0.61 1.88 -12.52
CA VAL A 74 -0.77 1.81 -13.97
C VAL A 74 0.23 2.75 -14.66
N GLY A 75 0.17 2.87 -15.99
CA GLY A 75 1.07 3.77 -16.71
C GLY A 75 2.54 3.39 -16.65
N GLN A 76 3.43 4.38 -16.66
CA GLN A 76 4.88 4.15 -16.59
C GLN A 76 5.33 3.65 -15.21
N VAL A 77 4.71 4.14 -14.14
CA VAL A 77 4.98 3.70 -12.76
C VAL A 77 4.62 2.23 -12.61
N GLY A 78 3.45 1.83 -13.13
CA GLY A 78 3.00 0.45 -13.19
C GLY A 78 3.92 -0.48 -13.97
N LYS A 79 4.34 -0.07 -15.18
CA LYS A 79 5.29 -0.84 -15.98
C LYS A 79 6.62 -1.07 -15.27
N LEU A 80 7.12 -0.08 -14.53
CA LEU A 80 8.33 -0.27 -13.75
C LEU A 80 8.11 -1.23 -12.58
N LEU A 81 6.97 -1.14 -11.88
CA LEU A 81 6.62 -2.11 -10.84
C LEU A 81 6.53 -3.54 -11.39
N ASP A 82 5.92 -3.73 -12.57
CA ASP A 82 5.85 -5.04 -13.22
C ASP A 82 7.24 -5.60 -13.53
N ASN A 83 8.17 -4.74 -14.00
CA ASN A 83 9.56 -5.13 -14.22
C ASN A 83 10.28 -5.50 -12.90
N MET A 84 10.01 -4.79 -11.81
CA MET A 84 10.53 -5.10 -10.49
C MET A 84 10.05 -6.48 -10.01
N LEU A 85 8.74 -6.76 -10.13
CA LEU A 85 8.16 -8.06 -9.82
C LEU A 85 8.80 -9.18 -10.67
N ALA A 86 8.88 -8.97 -11.99
CA ALA A 86 9.45 -9.95 -12.92
C ALA A 86 10.92 -10.26 -12.60
N ALA A 87 11.70 -9.27 -12.16
CA ALA A 87 13.11 -9.45 -11.81
C ALA A 87 13.32 -10.44 -10.65
N ILE A 88 12.33 -10.60 -9.76
CA ILE A 88 12.33 -11.62 -8.70
C ILE A 88 11.43 -12.81 -8.99
N SER A 89 11.00 -12.96 -10.24
CA SER A 89 10.17 -14.08 -10.73
C SER A 89 8.72 -14.05 -10.21
N LEU A 90 8.19 -12.86 -9.93
CA LEU A 90 6.79 -12.64 -9.57
C LEU A 90 5.99 -12.05 -10.74
N LYS A 91 4.66 -12.16 -10.67
CA LYS A 91 3.71 -11.54 -11.60
C LYS A 91 2.56 -10.94 -10.81
N ARG A 92 2.04 -9.80 -11.28
CA ARG A 92 0.99 -9.03 -10.59
C ARG A 92 -0.25 -9.85 -10.20
N ASP A 93 -0.68 -10.77 -11.07
CA ASP A 93 -1.91 -11.54 -10.89
C ASP A 93 -1.67 -12.96 -10.33
N SER A 94 -0.47 -13.23 -9.77
CA SER A 94 -0.16 -14.55 -9.20
C SER A 94 0.73 -14.40 -7.97
N ASN A 95 0.19 -14.77 -6.81
CA ASN A 95 0.85 -14.69 -5.51
C ASN A 95 1.31 -13.27 -5.10
N VAL A 96 0.72 -12.23 -5.68
CA VAL A 96 1.01 -10.82 -5.39
C VAL A 96 -0.29 -10.06 -5.25
N TYR A 97 -0.38 -9.19 -4.26
CA TYR A 97 -1.44 -8.19 -4.14
C TYR A 97 -0.81 -6.81 -4.03
N ILE A 98 -1.36 -5.83 -4.75
CA ILE A 98 -0.83 -4.47 -4.82
C ILE A 98 -1.91 -3.49 -4.39
N THR A 99 -1.59 -2.59 -3.48
CA THR A 99 -2.49 -1.52 -3.03
C THR A 99 -1.71 -0.30 -2.54
N ASN A 100 -2.40 0.67 -1.95
CA ASN A 100 -1.85 1.91 -1.39
C ASN A 100 -2.34 2.15 0.05
N ILE A 101 -1.64 3.01 0.79
CA ILE A 101 -2.09 3.44 2.13
C ILE A 101 -3.47 4.11 2.04
N VAL A 102 -3.63 5.07 1.13
CA VAL A 102 -4.95 5.67 0.83
C VAL A 102 -5.52 5.16 -0.48
N LYS A 103 -6.86 5.12 -0.60
CA LYS A 103 -7.57 4.59 -1.77
C LYS A 103 -8.07 5.66 -2.75
N CYS A 104 -7.75 6.93 -2.52
CA CYS A 104 -8.24 8.05 -3.34
C CYS A 104 -7.05 8.93 -3.73
N HIS A 105 -7.08 9.50 -4.93
CA HIS A 105 -6.03 10.38 -5.43
C HIS A 105 -6.06 11.75 -4.73
N PRO A 106 -4.96 12.18 -4.08
CA PRO A 106 -4.87 13.51 -3.51
C PRO A 106 -4.80 14.61 -4.59
N PRO A 107 -5.52 15.73 -4.43
CA PRO A 107 -5.45 16.86 -5.35
C PRO A 107 -4.00 17.27 -5.65
N ALA A 108 -3.71 17.64 -6.90
CA ALA A 108 -2.36 18.07 -7.32
C ALA A 108 -1.22 17.04 -7.04
N ASN A 109 -1.53 15.77 -6.79
CA ASN A 109 -0.55 14.73 -6.44
C ASN A 109 0.30 15.05 -5.19
N HIS A 110 -0.26 15.75 -4.21
CA HIS A 110 0.42 15.89 -2.91
C HIS A 110 0.43 14.56 -2.14
N ASN A 111 1.35 14.42 -1.18
CA ASN A 111 1.30 13.29 -0.27
C ASN A 111 0.03 13.37 0.59
N PRO A 112 -0.65 12.25 0.89
CA PRO A 112 -1.82 12.28 1.76
C PRO A 112 -1.50 12.88 3.13
N GLU A 113 -2.46 13.57 3.72
CA GLU A 113 -2.34 14.02 5.10
C GLU A 113 -2.47 12.85 6.09
N ASN A 114 -1.85 12.96 7.26
CA ASN A 114 -1.97 11.94 8.31
C ASN A 114 -3.43 11.66 8.70
N ALA A 115 -4.29 12.69 8.69
CA ALA A 115 -5.71 12.54 8.95
C ALA A 115 -6.42 11.71 7.87
N GLU A 116 -6.04 11.87 6.60
CA GLU A 116 -6.59 11.11 5.47
C GLU A 116 -6.15 9.65 5.53
N ALA A 117 -4.87 9.40 5.82
CA ALA A 117 -4.34 8.07 6.03
C ALA A 117 -5.01 7.36 7.21
N LEU A 118 -5.23 8.06 8.33
CA LEU A 118 -5.93 7.51 9.49
C LEU A 118 -7.36 7.10 9.15
N GLN A 119 -8.08 7.90 8.35
CA GLN A 119 -9.43 7.56 7.89
C GLN A 119 -9.43 6.39 6.89
N CYS A 120 -8.37 6.21 6.10
CA CYS A 120 -8.28 5.09 5.15
C CYS A 120 -7.76 3.79 5.78
N HIS A 121 -7.03 3.89 6.91
CA HIS A 121 -6.34 2.79 7.57
C HIS A 121 -7.20 1.53 7.79
N PRO A 122 -8.48 1.60 8.24
CA PRO A 122 -9.28 0.39 8.46
C PRO A 122 -9.40 -0.49 7.21
N TYR A 123 -9.42 0.09 6.01
CA TYR A 123 -9.50 -0.68 4.77
C TYR A 123 -8.22 -1.44 4.47
N LEU A 124 -7.04 -0.82 4.65
CA LEU A 124 -5.77 -1.51 4.46
C LEU A 124 -5.57 -2.58 5.55
N ALA A 125 -5.92 -2.27 6.80
CA ALA A 125 -5.87 -3.24 7.89
C ALA A 125 -6.72 -4.48 7.58
N ARG A 126 -7.95 -4.27 7.10
CA ARG A 126 -8.82 -5.38 6.70
C ARG A 126 -8.31 -6.13 5.46
N GLN A 127 -7.73 -5.44 4.48
CA GLN A 127 -7.06 -6.12 3.36
C GLN A 127 -5.93 -7.03 3.85
N ILE A 128 -5.08 -6.55 4.77
CA ILE A 128 -4.00 -7.36 5.34
C ILE A 128 -4.55 -8.57 6.10
N GLU A 129 -5.62 -8.41 6.87
CA GLU A 129 -6.25 -9.51 7.60
C GLU A 129 -6.88 -10.56 6.68
N LEU A 130 -7.50 -10.13 5.58
CA LEU A 130 -8.10 -11.03 4.60
C LEU A 130 -7.06 -11.76 3.75
N ILE A 131 -5.97 -11.08 3.37
CA ILE A 131 -4.90 -11.66 2.54
C ILE A 131 -3.99 -12.58 3.37
N GLN A 132 -3.73 -12.21 4.63
CA GLN A 132 -2.73 -12.86 5.49
C GLN A 132 -1.36 -13.04 4.82
N PRO A 133 -0.75 -11.96 4.29
CA PRO A 133 0.48 -12.07 3.51
C PRO A 133 1.65 -12.52 4.40
N ARG A 134 2.60 -13.23 3.80
CA ARG A 134 3.85 -13.64 4.45
C ARG A 134 4.89 -12.53 4.49
N LEU A 135 4.87 -11.62 3.52
CA LEU A 135 5.82 -10.51 3.41
C LEU A 135 5.16 -9.26 2.84
N ILE A 136 5.41 -8.12 3.47
CA ILE A 136 5.01 -6.80 3.00
C ILE A 136 6.20 -6.07 2.37
N ILE A 137 6.00 -5.50 1.19
CA ILE A 137 6.94 -4.58 0.54
C ILE A 137 6.34 -3.18 0.58
N ALA A 138 6.95 -2.29 1.38
CA ALA A 138 6.56 -0.89 1.48
C ALA A 138 7.35 -0.05 0.47
N LEU A 139 6.62 0.66 -0.40
CA LEU A 139 7.18 1.45 -1.50
C LEU A 139 7.22 2.94 -1.15
N GLY A 140 8.42 3.48 -0.93
CA GLY A 140 8.62 4.91 -0.67
C GLY A 140 8.47 5.32 0.79
N ASN A 141 8.74 6.60 1.06
CA ASN A 141 8.76 7.14 2.42
C ASN A 141 7.40 6.97 3.09
N PHE A 142 6.32 7.48 2.49
CA PHE A 142 5.01 7.52 3.14
C PHE A 142 4.50 6.15 3.56
N ALA A 143 4.57 5.15 2.68
CA ALA A 143 4.17 3.79 3.01
C ALA A 143 5.03 3.22 4.15
N SER A 144 6.35 3.34 4.06
CA SER A 144 7.27 2.82 5.09
C SER A 144 7.09 3.51 6.45
N GLN A 145 6.91 4.82 6.46
CA GLN A 145 6.67 5.63 7.65
C GLN A 145 5.32 5.31 8.28
N SER A 146 4.28 5.11 7.47
CA SER A 146 2.94 4.70 7.92
C SER A 146 2.96 3.33 8.60
N PHE A 147 3.68 2.34 8.05
CA PHE A 147 3.78 1.01 8.65
C PHE A 147 4.64 1.00 9.91
N LEU A 148 5.75 1.73 9.92
CA LEU A 148 6.75 1.67 10.98
C LEU A 148 6.57 2.74 12.06
N ASN A 149 5.59 3.63 11.90
CA ASN A 149 5.32 4.77 12.77
C ASN A 149 6.59 5.57 13.09
N THR A 150 7.25 6.05 12.03
CA THR A 150 8.55 6.71 12.10
C THR A 150 8.66 7.81 11.04
N ASP A 151 9.57 8.77 11.23
CA ASP A 151 9.93 9.78 10.23
C ASP A 151 11.21 9.40 9.45
N ALA A 152 11.73 8.19 9.65
CA ALA A 152 12.94 7.71 8.99
C ALA A 152 12.76 7.67 7.45
N THR A 153 13.87 7.91 6.72
CA THR A 153 13.86 7.90 5.25
C THR A 153 14.03 6.49 4.70
N VAL A 154 13.55 6.24 3.47
CA VAL A 154 13.80 4.98 2.73
C VAL A 154 15.28 4.60 2.75
N ALA A 155 16.19 5.56 2.55
CA ALA A 155 17.62 5.32 2.54
C ALA A 155 18.13 4.72 3.87
N SER A 156 17.55 5.11 5.00
CA SER A 156 17.91 4.58 6.32
C SER A 156 17.21 3.26 6.67
N LEU A 157 16.07 2.98 6.04
CA LEU A 157 15.21 1.83 6.33
C LEU A 157 15.48 0.63 5.42
N ARG A 158 15.94 0.85 4.18
CA ARG A 158 16.20 -0.22 3.21
C ARG A 158 17.33 -1.17 3.62
N GLY A 159 17.38 -2.35 3.02
CA GLY A 159 18.37 -3.39 3.34
C GLY A 159 18.22 -4.03 4.74
N LYS A 160 17.08 -3.84 5.40
CA LYS A 160 16.78 -4.36 6.75
C LYS A 160 15.44 -5.09 6.74
N LEU A 161 15.31 -6.08 7.61
CA LEU A 161 14.03 -6.73 7.89
C LEU A 161 13.33 -6.00 9.03
N HIS A 162 12.16 -5.44 8.76
CA HIS A 162 11.27 -4.85 9.74
C HIS A 162 10.07 -5.75 9.96
N GLN A 163 9.14 -5.32 10.81
CA GLN A 163 7.88 -6.02 11.04
C GLN A 163 6.73 -5.03 11.18
N PHE A 164 5.55 -5.45 10.71
CA PHE A 164 4.28 -4.79 10.97
C PHE A 164 3.28 -5.84 11.45
N SER A 165 2.77 -5.69 12.68
CA SER A 165 1.80 -6.63 13.27
C SER A 165 2.23 -8.11 13.18
N GLY A 166 3.52 -8.38 13.37
CA GLY A 166 4.11 -9.72 13.26
C GLY A 166 4.42 -10.19 11.83
N ILE A 167 4.00 -9.44 10.80
CA ILE A 167 4.29 -9.74 9.40
C ILE A 167 5.64 -9.10 9.03
N PRO A 168 6.60 -9.87 8.48
CA PRO A 168 7.84 -9.34 7.93
C PRO A 168 7.58 -8.20 6.93
N LEU A 169 8.38 -7.13 7.02
CA LEU A 169 8.26 -5.95 6.16
C LEU A 169 9.63 -5.53 5.63
N ILE A 170 9.70 -5.25 4.32
CA ILE A 170 10.89 -4.71 3.67
C ILE A 170 10.54 -3.40 2.98
N VAL A 171 11.42 -2.42 3.12
CA VAL A 171 11.26 -1.08 2.53
C VAL A 171 12.12 -1.00 1.27
N THR A 172 11.57 -0.44 0.20
CA THR A 172 12.33 -0.05 -0.98
C THR A 172 11.79 1.25 -1.58
N TYR A 173 12.45 1.74 -2.62
CA TYR A 173 12.08 2.97 -3.31
C TYR A 173 10.77 2.81 -4.09
N HIS A 174 9.99 3.89 -4.12
CA HIS A 174 8.78 3.93 -4.95
C HIS A 174 9.15 3.98 -6.44
N PRO A 175 8.41 3.29 -7.35
CA PRO A 175 8.73 3.29 -8.77
C PRO A 175 8.73 4.69 -9.41
N SER A 176 7.86 5.61 -8.98
CA SER A 176 7.87 7.00 -9.48
C SER A 176 9.20 7.72 -9.19
N TYR A 177 9.79 7.50 -8.02
CA TYR A 177 11.11 8.03 -7.67
C TYR A 177 12.20 7.42 -8.57
N LEU A 178 12.17 6.11 -8.79
CA LEU A 178 13.15 5.40 -9.62
C LEU A 178 13.09 5.77 -11.11
N LEU A 179 11.94 6.22 -11.61
CA LEU A 179 11.82 6.77 -12.95
C LEU A 179 12.58 8.10 -13.10
N GLN A 180 12.60 8.91 -12.05
CA GLN A 180 13.31 10.19 -12.02
C GLN A 180 14.79 10.02 -11.67
N THR A 181 15.11 9.10 -10.76
CA THR A 181 16.46 8.86 -10.25
C THR A 181 16.92 7.45 -10.62
N GLN A 182 17.31 7.28 -11.88
CA GLN A 182 17.63 5.96 -12.44
C GLN A 182 18.83 5.28 -11.76
N ALA A 183 19.79 6.05 -11.24
CA ALA A 183 20.96 5.52 -10.55
C ALA A 183 20.60 4.68 -9.31
N ASP A 184 19.45 4.95 -8.69
CA ASP A 184 18.99 4.25 -7.50
C ASP A 184 18.23 2.95 -7.81
N LYS A 185 18.04 2.60 -9.09
CA LYS A 185 17.46 1.31 -9.49
C LYS A 185 18.31 0.12 -9.02
N THR A 186 19.64 0.28 -8.97
CA THR A 186 20.53 -0.76 -8.42
C THR A 186 20.24 -1.03 -6.95
N LYS A 187 19.96 0.03 -6.17
CA LYS A 187 19.58 -0.11 -4.76
C LYS A 187 18.24 -0.83 -4.63
N ALA A 188 17.25 -0.44 -5.43
CA ALA A 188 15.97 -1.16 -5.44
C ALA A 188 16.18 -2.65 -5.78
N TRP A 189 17.02 -2.97 -6.76
CA TRP A 189 17.34 -4.35 -7.11
C TRP A 189 17.95 -5.16 -5.95
N GLU A 190 18.86 -4.58 -5.17
CA GLU A 190 19.40 -5.21 -3.96
C GLU A 190 18.30 -5.52 -2.93
N ASP A 191 17.35 -4.59 -2.74
CA ASP A 191 16.22 -4.78 -1.82
C ASP A 191 15.31 -5.92 -2.29
N LEU A 192 15.09 -6.04 -3.59
CA LEU A 192 14.31 -7.13 -4.18
C LEU A 192 15.01 -8.49 -4.03
N CYS A 193 16.32 -8.54 -4.24
CA CYS A 193 17.11 -9.75 -3.96
C CYS A 193 16.99 -10.16 -2.48
N PHE A 194 17.09 -9.19 -1.58
CA PHE A 194 16.93 -9.41 -0.15
C PHE A 194 15.52 -9.90 0.20
N ALA A 195 14.49 -9.33 -0.42
CA ALA A 195 13.11 -9.76 -0.25
C ALA A 195 12.87 -11.19 -0.75
N LYS A 196 13.39 -11.54 -1.93
CA LYS A 196 13.34 -12.90 -2.48
C LYS A 196 13.99 -13.92 -1.54
N ALA A 197 15.20 -13.62 -1.05
CA ALA A 197 15.90 -14.49 -0.10
C ALA A 197 15.14 -14.62 1.23
N THR A 198 14.48 -13.54 1.69
CA THR A 198 13.66 -13.56 2.89
C THR A 198 12.42 -14.44 2.72
N MET A 199 11.68 -14.29 1.62
CA MET A 199 10.51 -15.13 1.35
C MET A 199 10.88 -16.62 1.28
N GLN A 200 12.00 -16.96 0.65
CA GLN A 200 12.48 -18.34 0.60
C GLN A 200 12.70 -18.96 1.99
N ARG A 201 13.15 -18.17 2.97
CA ARG A 201 13.30 -18.63 4.36
C ARG A 201 11.96 -18.77 5.08
N LEU A 202 10.99 -17.91 4.77
CA LEU A 202 9.67 -17.98 5.37
C LEU A 202 8.90 -19.24 4.92
N LEU A 203 9.12 -19.69 3.68
CA LEU A 203 8.46 -20.86 3.08
C LEU A 203 9.06 -22.21 3.50
N GLN A 204 10.18 -22.21 4.23
CA GLN A 204 10.78 -23.40 4.82
C GLN A 204 10.11 -23.73 6.15
#